data_AF-A0AA35LDH5-F1
#
_entry.id   AF-A0AA35LDH5-F1
#
_cell.length_a   1.000
_cell.length_b   1.000
_cell.length_c   1.000
_cell.angle_alpha   90.00
_cell.angle_beta   90.00
_cell.angle_gamma   90.00
#
_symmetry.space_group_name_H-M   'P 1'
#
loop_
_entity.id
_entity.type
_entity.pdbx_description
1 polymer ?
#
loop_
_entity_poly.entity_id
_entity_poly.type
_entity_poly.pdbx_seq_one_letter_code
_entity_poly.pdbx_strand_id
1 'polypeptide(L)' 'LCVLDCGSHGICARGTCQCEEGWVGPTCEERTCTSHCTEHGQCKDGKCECSPGWEGDHCTI' A
#
# COMPACT_ATOMS: atom_id res chain seq x y z
N LEU A 1 -6.17 2.74 24.19
CA LEU A 1 -4.80 3.02 23.73
C LEU A 1 -4.58 2.19 22.46
N CYS A 2 -4.06 2.75 21.36
CA CYS A 2 -3.53 1.87 20.31
C CYS A 2 -2.24 1.24 20.84
N VAL A 3 -2.14 -0.07 20.64
CA VAL A 3 -0.93 -0.84 20.96
C VAL A 3 0.10 -0.66 19.84
N LEU A 4 -0.38 -0.36 18.63
CA LEU A 4 0.42 -0.18 17.42
C LEU A 4 0.61 1.32 17.14
N ASP A 5 1.80 1.68 16.67
CA ASP A 5 2.06 2.99 16.08
C ASP A 5 1.44 3.03 14.68
N CYS A 6 0.54 3.98 14.43
CA CYS A 6 -0.14 4.13 13.15
C CYS A 6 0.67 4.99 12.15
N GLY A 7 1.94 5.25 12.47
CA GLY A 7 2.85 6.00 11.63
C GLY A 7 2.38 7.44 11.41
N SER A 8 2.82 8.03 10.29
CA SER A 8 2.45 9.40 9.89
C SER A 8 1.22 9.48 8.99
N HIS A 9 0.67 8.33 8.58
CA HIS A 9 -0.39 8.21 7.58
C HIS A 9 -1.63 7.47 8.11
N GLY A 10 -1.79 7.42 9.42
CA GLY A 10 -2.91 6.76 10.07
C GLY A 10 -3.29 7.39 11.38
N ILE A 11 -4.57 7.28 11.73
CA ILE A 11 -5.09 7.73 13.02
C ILE A 11 -5.52 6.51 13.82
N CYS A 12 -5.11 6.45 15.08
CA CYS A 12 -5.61 5.44 16.01
C CYS A 12 -7.10 5.66 16.30
N ALA A 13 -7.94 4.72 15.89
CA ALA A 13 -9.37 4.72 16.15
C ALA A 13 -9.80 3.38 16.77
N ARG A 14 -10.37 3.43 17.98
CA ARG A 14 -10.91 2.25 18.70
C ARG A 14 -9.94 1.06 18.86
N GLY A 15 -8.63 1.32 18.87
CA GLY A 15 -7.60 0.29 19.02
C GLY A 15 -7.09 -0.29 17.69
N THR A 16 -7.47 0.30 16.56
CA THR A 16 -7.01 -0.08 15.22
C THR A 16 -6.52 1.17 14.49
N CYS A 17 -5.57 1.01 13.57
CA CYS A 17 -5.08 2.11 12.74
C CYS A 17 -6.01 2.32 11.55
N GLN A 18 -6.58 3.52 11.45
CA GLN A 18 -7.37 3.97 10.31
C GLN A 18 -6.42 4.70 9.36
N CYS A 19 -6.08 4.08 8.22
CA CYS A 19 -5.11 4.63 7.28
C CYS A 19 -5.71 5.70 6.37
N GLU A 20 -4.87 6.66 5.96
CA GLU A 20 -5.15 7.63 4.92
C GLU A 20 -5.31 6.95 3.55
N GLU A 21 -5.94 7.65 2.60
CA GLU A 21 -6.11 7.15 1.24
C GLU A 21 -4.74 6.88 0.59
N GLY A 22 -4.59 5.69 0.00
CA GLY A 22 -3.30 5.26 -0.56
C GLY A 22 -2.33 4.64 0.46
N TRP A 23 -2.75 4.44 1.72
CA TRP A 23 -2.01 3.72 2.75
C TRP A 23 -2.82 2.57 3.33
N VAL A 24 -2.12 1.48 3.63
CA VAL A 24 -2.66 0.23 4.15
C VAL A 24 -1.68 -0.39 5.13
N GLY A 25 -2.03 -1.57 5.65
CA GLY A 25 -1.23 -2.29 6.63
C GLY A 25 -1.62 -1.97 8.07
N PRO A 26 -1.09 -2.74 9.04
CA PRO A 26 -1.43 -2.61 10.45
C PRO A 26 -0.94 -1.31 11.09
N THR A 27 0.06 -0.66 10.49
CA THR A 27 0.67 0.59 10.94
C THR A 27 0.49 1.73 9.95
N CYS A 28 -0.26 1.53 8.86
CA CYS A 28 -0.45 2.53 7.80
C CYS A 28 0.86 3.02 7.16
N GLU A 29 1.91 2.20 7.16
CA GLU A 29 3.20 2.52 6.55
C GLU A 29 3.37 1.86 5.17
N GLU A 30 2.40 1.04 4.74
CA GLU A 30 2.45 0.41 3.43
C GLU A 30 1.62 1.24 2.45
N ARG A 31 2.22 1.68 1.34
CA ARG A 31 1.44 2.37 0.30
C ARG A 31 0.66 1.36 -0.54
N THR A 32 -0.62 1.66 -0.75
CA THR A 32 -1.46 0.89 -1.66
C THR A 32 -1.01 1.11 -3.09
N CYS A 33 -0.81 0.04 -3.85
CA CYS A 33 -0.73 0.14 -5.29
C CYS A 33 -2.13 0.07 -5.88
N THR A 34 -2.34 0.78 -6.97
CA THR A 34 -3.52 0.65 -7.83
C THR A 34 -3.75 -0.81 -8.22
N SER A 35 -5.02 -1.20 -8.33
CA SER A 35 -5.51 -2.58 -8.54
C SER A 35 -4.85 -3.36 -9.70
N HIS A 36 -4.24 -2.67 -10.66
CA HIS A 36 -3.65 -3.31 -11.83
C HIS A 36 -2.24 -3.85 -11.62
N CYS A 37 -1.54 -3.40 -10.58
CA CYS A 37 -0.16 -3.84 -10.33
C CYS A 37 -0.06 -5.30 -9.90
N THR A 38 -1.12 -5.87 -9.33
CA THR A 38 -1.13 -7.26 -8.86
C THR A 38 -1.38 -8.29 -9.96
N GLU A 39 -1.77 -7.85 -11.17
CA GLU A 39 -2.04 -8.76 -12.28
C GLU A 39 -0.74 -9.23 -12.96
N HIS A 40 0.18 -8.28 -13.18
CA HIS A 40 1.45 -8.53 -13.87
C HIS A 40 2.67 -8.03 -13.10
N GLY A 41 2.53 -7.74 -11.82
CA GLY A 41 3.62 -7.26 -10.97
C GLY A 41 3.35 -7.49 -9.49
N GLN A 42 4.23 -6.92 -8.68
CA GLN A 42 4.09 -6.87 -7.24
C GLN A 42 4.06 -5.43 -6.77
N CYS A 43 3.16 -5.13 -5.84
CA CYS A 43 3.18 -3.86 -5.14
C CYS A 43 4.27 -3.88 -4.08
N LYS A 44 5.23 -2.95 -4.17
CA LYS A 44 6.21 -2.67 -3.11
C LYS A 44 6.28 -1.17 -2.87
N ASP A 45 5.99 -0.74 -1.65
CA ASP A 45 6.07 0.67 -1.21
C ASP A 45 5.32 1.67 -2.12
N GLY A 46 4.19 1.23 -2.68
CA GLY A 46 3.38 2.05 -3.60
C GLY A 46 3.98 2.18 -5.00
N LYS A 47 4.96 1.35 -5.34
CA LYS A 47 5.48 1.17 -6.70
C LYS A 47 5.20 -0.25 -7.18
N CYS A 48 5.00 -0.36 -8.48
CA CYS A 48 4.69 -1.61 -9.12
C CYS A 48 5.96 -2.18 -9.71
N GLU A 49 6.47 -3.25 -9.12
CA GLU A 49 7.56 -4.04 -9.67
C GLU A 49 6.97 -5.01 -10.69
N CYS A 50 7.09 -4.66 -11.97
CA CYS A 50 6.51 -5.44 -13.06
C CYS A 50 7.30 -6.72 -13.34
N SER A 51 6.58 -7.76 -13.75
CA SER A 51 7.16 -9.02 -14.22
C SER A 51 7.88 -8.81 -15.56
N PRO A 52 8.86 -9.65 -15.93
CA PRO A 52 9.58 -9.52 -17.19
C PRO A 52 8.63 -9.46 -18.40
N GLY A 53 8.79 -8.41 -19.22
CA GLY A 53 7.94 -8.16 -20.40
C GLY A 53 6.72 -7.28 -20.15
N TRP A 54 6.52 -6.80 -18.92
CA TRP A 54 5.50 -5.82 -18.57
C TRP A 54 6.12 -4.51 -18.09
N GLU A 55 5.53 -3.39 -18.50
CA GLU A 55 6.01 -2.05 -18.23
C GLU A 55 4.86 -1.09 -17.85
N GLY A 56 5.24 0.15 -17.51
CA GLY A 56 4.34 1.21 -17.07
C GLY A 56 4.02 1.18 -15.57
N ASP A 57 3.45 2.28 -15.06
CA ASP A 57 3.17 2.48 -13.63
C ASP A 57 2.21 1.44 -13.03
N HIS A 58 1.51 0.71 -13.90
CA HIS A 58 0.52 -0.30 -13.54
C HIS A 58 0.85 -1.71 -14.05
N CYS A 59 2.02 -1.91 -14.69
CA CYS A 59 2.38 -3.18 -15.32
C CYS A 59 1.34 -3.63 -16.35
N THR A 60 0.91 -2.72 -17.23
CA THR A 60 -0.16 -2.96 -18.22
C THR A 60 0.30 -2.77 -19.66
N ILE A 61 1.56 -2.39 -19.86
CA ILE A 61 2.18 -2.13 -21.17
C ILE A 61 3.10 -3.28 -21.52
#